data_AF-A0A258SR25-F1
#
_entry.id   AF-A0A258SR25-F1
#
_cell.length_a   1.000
_cell.length_b   1.000
_cell.length_c   1.000
_cell.angle_alpha   90.00
_cell.angle_beta   90.00
_cell.angle_gamma   90.00
#
_symmetry.space_group_name_H-M   'P 1'
#
loop_
_entity.id
_entity.type
_entity.pdbx_description
1 polymer ?
#
loop_
_entity_poly.entity_id
_entity_poly.type
_entity_poly.pdbx_seq_one_letter_code
_entity_poly.pdbx_strand_id
1 'polypeptide(L)'
;MQTQSPSNVLRPLRIFIGGEDHHVRGLEDAIGFLHAHEADEVGEYAEMLLAQMEHARTPEMRARAWVAFETWSQAFGLSEHRFGAYSHAA
;
A
#
# COMPACT_ATOMS: atom_id res chain seq x y z
N MET A 1 1.32 19.59 -25.63
CA MET A 1 1.90 18.47 -24.86
C MET A 1 0.86 18.08 -23.82
N GLN A 2 0.06 17.04 -24.08
CA GLN A 2 -1.00 16.60 -23.17
C GLN A 2 -0.38 15.68 -22.10
N THR A 3 -0.27 16.16 -20.87
CA THR A 3 0.00 15.30 -19.72
C THR A 3 -1.24 14.46 -19.50
N GLN A 4 -1.19 13.19 -19.91
CA GLN A 4 -2.16 12.20 -19.49
C GLN A 4 -2.08 12.10 -17.96
N SER A 5 -3.02 12.73 -17.25
CA SER A 5 -3.26 12.39 -15.85
C SER A 5 -3.83 10.98 -15.85
N PRO A 6 -3.12 9.96 -15.33
CA PRO A 6 -3.72 8.66 -15.21
C PRO A 6 -4.93 8.84 -14.30
N SER A 7 -6.11 8.51 -14.82
CA SER A 7 -7.32 8.32 -14.02
C SER A 7 -7.02 7.17 -13.06
N ASN A 8 -6.40 7.51 -11.92
CA ASN A 8 -5.97 6.57 -10.91
C ASN A 8 -7.21 6.14 -10.14
N VAL A 9 -7.98 5.22 -10.74
CA VAL A 9 -9.03 4.52 -10.02
C VAL A 9 -8.31 3.70 -8.96
N LEU A 10 -8.27 4.24 -7.74
CA LEU A 10 -7.74 3.56 -6.57
C LEU A 10 -8.50 2.23 -6.45
N ARG A 11 -7.84 1.13 -6.79
CA ARG A 11 -8.44 -0.20 -6.69
C ARG A 11 -8.26 -0.67 -5.26
N PRO A 12 -9.33 -1.10 -4.56
CA PRO A 12 -9.18 -1.65 -3.22
C PRO A 12 -8.15 -2.77 -3.17
N LEU A 13 -7.31 -2.77 -2.12
CA LEU A 13 -6.30 -3.78 -1.87
C LEU A 13 -6.79 -4.76 -0.80
N ARG A 14 -6.47 -6.03 -0.99
CA ARG A 14 -6.59 -7.07 0.03
C ARG A 14 -5.22 -7.32 0.63
N ILE A 15 -5.13 -7.22 1.95
CA ILE A 15 -3.92 -7.47 2.72
C ILE A 15 -4.17 -8.64 3.67
N PHE A 16 -3.25 -9.61 3.69
CA PHE A 16 -3.32 -10.76 4.58
C PHE A 16 -2.16 -10.72 5.58
N ILE A 17 -2.49 -10.64 6.86
CA ILE A 17 -1.51 -10.62 7.95
C ILE A 17 -2.08 -11.33 9.17
N GLY A 18 -1.28 -12.13 9.87
CA GLY A 18 -1.70 -12.79 11.11
C GLY A 18 -2.87 -13.78 10.94
N GLY A 19 -3.21 -14.19 9.72
CA GLY A 19 -4.40 -15.03 9.45
C GLY A 19 -5.68 -14.23 9.17
N GLU A 20 -5.61 -12.90 9.15
CA GLU A 20 -6.74 -12.00 8.93
C GLU A 20 -6.66 -11.30 7.58
N ASP A 21 -7.83 -11.11 6.95
CA ASP A 21 -8.01 -10.35 5.72
C ASP A 21 -8.40 -8.90 6.03
N HIS A 22 -7.59 -7.96 5.54
CA HIS A 22 -7.86 -6.53 5.62
C HIS A 22 -8.22 -5.98 4.23
N HIS A 23 -9.38 -5.34 4.14
CA HIS A 23 -9.82 -4.64 2.93
C HIS A 23 -9.48 -3.15 3.02
N VAL A 24 -8.48 -2.73 2.25
CA VAL A 24 -8.02 -1.34 2.19
C VAL A 24 -8.60 -0.65 0.95
N ARG A 25 -9.60 0.23 1.12
CA ARG A 25 -10.35 0.81 -0.01
C ARG A 25 -9.78 2.12 -0.53
N GLY A 26 -8.82 2.71 0.18
CA GLY A 26 -8.23 4.00 -0.15
C GLY A 26 -7.18 4.43 0.86
N LEU A 27 -6.61 5.61 0.66
CA LEU A 27 -5.46 6.11 1.41
C LEU A 27 -5.71 6.19 2.92
N GLU A 28 -6.92 6.59 3.33
CA GLU A 28 -7.34 6.67 4.72
C GLU A 28 -7.38 5.29 5.40
N ASP A 29 -7.93 4.29 4.73
CA ASP A 29 -7.92 2.91 5.23
C ASP A 29 -6.48 2.39 5.35
N ALA A 30 -5.60 2.78 4.42
CA ALA A 30 -4.19 2.39 4.42
C ALA A 30 -3.41 3.02 5.58
N ILE A 31 -3.64 4.30 5.86
CA ILE A 31 -3.08 5.00 7.03
C ILE A 31 -3.57 4.32 8.32
N GLY A 32 -4.88 4.08 8.43
CA GLY A 32 -5.45 3.39 9.58
C GLY A 32 -4.88 1.97 9.79
N PHE A 33 -4.68 1.24 8.70
CA PHE A 33 -4.02 -0.07 8.72
C PHE A 33 -2.61 0.02 9.30
N LEU A 34 -1.77 0.95 8.82
CA LEU A 34 -0.40 1.08 9.31
C LEU A 34 -0.33 1.52 10.77
N HIS A 35 -1.22 2.41 11.23
CA HIS A 35 -1.29 2.75 12.66
C HIS A 35 -1.70 1.56 13.53
N ALA A 36 -2.61 0.73 13.06
CA ALA A 36 -3.01 -0.47 13.81
C ALA A 36 -1.86 -1.47 13.99
N HIS A 37 -0.84 -1.39 13.15
CA HIS A 37 0.34 -2.26 13.11
C HIS A 37 1.63 -1.50 13.52
N GLU A 38 1.54 -0.29 14.07
CA GLU A 38 2.71 0.53 14.40
C GLU A 38 3.68 -0.15 15.38
N ALA A 39 3.15 -1.04 16.23
CA ALA A 39 3.92 -1.75 17.27
C ALA A 39 4.52 -3.10 16.81
N ASP A 40 4.32 -3.51 15.56
CA ASP A 40 4.86 -4.75 15.01
C ASP A 40 5.80 -4.49 13.81
N GLU A 41 6.43 -5.54 13.28
CA GLU A 41 7.43 -5.42 12.21
C GLU A 41 6.87 -4.73 10.95
N VAL A 42 5.55 -4.84 10.71
CA VAL A 42 4.89 -4.19 9.59
C VAL A 42 4.86 -2.68 9.77
N GLY A 43 4.60 -2.20 10.98
CA GLY A 43 4.68 -0.79 11.32
C GLY A 43 6.09 -0.22 11.28
N GLU A 44 7.06 -0.94 11.87
CA GLU A 44 8.46 -0.49 11.98
C GLU A 44 9.07 -0.18 10.61
N TYR A 45 8.86 -1.06 9.62
CA TYR A 45 9.39 -0.84 8.27
C TYR A 45 8.55 0.14 7.43
N ALA A 46 7.40 0.57 7.93
CA ALA A 46 6.50 1.48 7.24
C ALA A 46 6.53 2.92 7.77
N GLU A 47 7.26 3.23 8.85
CA GLU A 47 7.23 4.55 9.51
C GLU A 47 7.39 5.73 8.54
N MET A 48 8.42 5.69 7.69
CA MET A 48 8.68 6.77 6.72
C MET A 48 7.58 6.86 5.64
N LEU A 49 7.03 5.71 5.23
CA LEU A 49 5.93 5.65 4.29
C LEU A 49 4.64 6.24 4.91
N LEU A 50 4.33 5.86 6.14
CA LEU A 50 3.20 6.37 6.91
C LEU A 50 3.26 7.89 7.04
N ALA A 51 4.40 8.44 7.45
CA ALA A 51 4.60 9.89 7.56
C ALA A 51 4.33 10.60 6.21
N GLN A 52 4.78 10.04 5.09
CA GLN A 52 4.53 10.61 3.76
C GLN A 52 3.05 10.54 3.36
N MET A 53 2.38 9.43 3.67
CA MET A 53 0.94 9.27 3.43
C MET A 53 0.13 10.28 4.24
N GLU A 54 0.46 10.46 5.52
CA GLU A 54 -0.18 11.43 6.40
C GLU A 54 0.01 12.88 5.97
N HIS A 55 1.10 13.21 5.25
CA HIS A 55 1.38 14.57 4.76
C HIS A 55 0.86 14.82 3.32
N ALA A 56 0.25 13.83 2.68
CA ALA A 56 -0.28 13.97 1.32
C ALA A 56 -1.56 14.83 1.31
N ARG A 57 -1.41 16.14 1.02
CA ARG A 57 -2.52 17.11 1.03
C ARG A 57 -3.16 17.36 -0.33
N THR A 58 -2.42 17.21 -1.42
CA THR A 58 -2.96 17.44 -2.78
C THR A 58 -3.49 16.13 -3.39
N PRO A 59 -4.46 16.18 -4.31
CA PRO A 59 -4.94 14.98 -5.00
C PRO A 59 -3.82 14.18 -5.67
N GLU A 60 -2.84 14.86 -6.27
CA GLU A 60 -1.68 14.23 -6.89
C GLU A 60 -0.77 13.53 -5.87
N MET A 61 -0.47 14.18 -4.73
CA MET A 61 0.32 13.56 -3.67
C MET A 61 -0.39 12.35 -3.08
N ARG A 62 -1.71 12.44 -2.88
CA ARG A 62 -2.52 11.32 -2.36
C ARG A 62 -2.52 10.13 -3.32
N ALA A 63 -2.64 10.38 -4.62
CA ALA A 63 -2.52 9.34 -5.63
C ALA A 63 -1.13 8.67 -5.63
N ARG A 64 -0.05 9.44 -5.46
CA ARG A 64 1.32 8.89 -5.34
C ARG A 64 1.52 8.11 -4.05
N ALA A 65 1.02 8.62 -2.92
CA ALA A 65 1.08 7.95 -1.63
C ALA A 65 0.36 6.59 -1.66
N TRP A 66 -0.78 6.52 -2.35
CA TRP A 66 -1.47 5.26 -2.60
C TRP A 66 -0.61 4.26 -3.37
N VAL A 67 0.01 4.69 -4.49
CA VAL A 67 0.88 3.81 -5.29
C VAL A 67 2.10 3.34 -4.49
N ALA A 68 2.65 4.20 -3.63
CA ALA A 68 3.74 3.83 -2.73
C ALA A 68 3.31 2.74 -1.73
N PHE A 69 2.14 2.91 -1.12
CA PHE A 69 1.56 1.90 -0.22
C PHE A 69 1.29 0.57 -0.94
N GLU A 70 0.69 0.61 -2.13
CA GLU A 70 0.46 -0.58 -2.95
C GLU A 70 1.77 -1.32 -3.23
N THR A 71 2.79 -0.59 -3.68
CA THR A 71 4.11 -1.14 -3.99
C THR A 71 4.79 -1.75 -2.76
N TRP A 72 4.75 -1.03 -1.63
CA TRP A 72 5.31 -1.51 -0.37
C TRP A 72 4.60 -2.77 0.11
N SER A 73 3.26 -2.80 0.10
CA SER A 73 2.49 -3.98 0.54
C SER A 73 2.75 -5.21 -0.33
N GLN A 74 2.99 -5.03 -1.63
CA GLN A 74 3.41 -6.11 -2.52
C GLN A 74 4.84 -6.58 -2.21
N ALA A 75 5.78 -5.64 -2.01
CA ALA A 75 7.18 -5.97 -1.71
C ALA A 75 7.32 -6.69 -0.37
N PHE A 76 6.49 -6.34 0.61
CA PHE A 76 6.44 -6.96 1.92
C PHE A 76 5.65 -8.29 1.94
N GLY A 77 5.10 -8.71 0.80
CA GLY A 77 4.38 -9.98 0.66
C GLY A 77 2.99 -10.00 1.29
N LEU A 78 2.42 -8.83 1.58
CA LEU A 78 1.16 -8.68 2.29
C LEU A 78 -0.07 -8.77 1.38
N SER A 79 0.08 -8.58 0.07
CA SER A 79 -1.04 -8.58 -0.89
C SER A 79 -0.95 -9.72 -1.91
N GLU A 80 -2.07 -10.40 -2.14
CA GLU A 80 -2.19 -11.57 -3.03
C GLU A 80 -2.20 -11.25 -4.54
N HIS A 81 -1.51 -10.20 -5.00
CA HIS A 81 -1.42 -9.92 -6.44
C HIS A 81 -0.18 -10.48 -7.14
N ARG A 82 0.63 -11.32 -6.48
CA ARG A 82 1.85 -11.88 -7.13
C ARG A 82 2.22 -13.34 -6.81
N PHE A 83 1.27 -14.24 -6.54
CA PHE A 83 1.55 -15.68 -6.67
C PHE A 83 1.33 -16.14 -8.12
N GLY A 84 2.22 -15.68 -9.00
CA GLY A 84 2.31 -16.08 -10.40
C GLY A 84 3.70 -15.78 -10.95
N ALA A 85 4.54 -16.81 -11.02
CA ALA A 85 5.84 -16.87 -11.70
C ALA A 85 7.04 -16.14 -11.06
N TYR A 86 7.48 -16.62 -9.89
CA TYR A 86 8.91 -16.93 -9.71
C TYR A 86 9.02 -18.25 -8.95
N SER A 87 8.86 -19.38 -9.66
CA SER A 87 9.47 -20.61 -9.18
C SER A 87 10.97 -20.41 -9.26
N HIS A 88 11.65 -20.43 -8.11
CA HIS A 88 13.08 -20.70 -8.11
C HIS A 88 13.31 -22.02 -8.85
N ALA A 89 13.85 -21.92 -10.06
CA ALA A 89 14.68 -22.99 -10.57
C ALA A 89 15.96 -22.96 -9.74
N ALA A 90 16.11 -23.95 -8.86
CA ALA A 90 17.38 -24.44 -8.34
C ALA A 90 17.19 -25.93 -8.07
#